data_AF-A0A8K0CZJ5-F1
#
_entry.id   AF-A0A8K0CZJ5-F1
#
_cell.length_a   1.000
_cell.length_b   1.000
_cell.length_c   1.000
_cell.angle_alpha   90.00
_cell.angle_beta   90.00
_cell.angle_gamma   90.00
#
_symmetry.space_group_name_H-M   'P 1'
#
loop_
_entity.id
_entity.type
_entity.pdbx_description
1 polymer ?
#
loop_
_entity_poly.entity_id
_entity_poly.type
_entity_poly.pdbx_seq_one_letter_code
_entity_poly.pdbx_strand_id
1 'polypeptide(L)'
;MPSFCCILGCGSRAERDQVSFFRIPKILNFKHRKDLNELSKERQTEWLQAIRRNDFSGSKLNNARVCSKHFISGKPAALRDTLNPDWIPNIDMGYRYNLFEADREVEKANTSNI
;
A
#
# COMPACT_ATOMS: atom_id res chain seq x y z
N MET A 1 -1.40 3.03 18.99
CA MET A 1 -1.75 1.96 18.02
C MET A 1 -0.51 1.66 17.20
N PRO A 2 0.08 0.46 17.31
CA PRO A 2 1.34 0.14 16.63
C PRO A 2 1.17 0.33 15.12
N SER A 3 2.07 1.09 14.49
CA SER A 3 2.09 1.23 13.04
C SER A 3 2.89 0.09 12.45
N PHE A 4 2.21 -0.82 11.75
CA PHE A 4 2.83 -1.90 10.98
C PHE A 4 2.68 -1.63 9.49
N CYS A 5 3.61 -2.16 8.68
CA CYS A 5 3.54 -2.03 7.24
C CYS A 5 2.42 -2.91 6.69
N CYS A 6 1.60 -2.38 5.78
CA CYS A 6 0.48 -3.12 5.20
C CYS A 6 0.84 -3.91 3.94
N ILE A 7 2.05 -3.75 3.42
CA ILE A 7 2.60 -4.56 2.32
C ILE A 7 2.77 -6.01 2.77
N LEU A 8 2.33 -6.94 1.94
CA LEU A 8 2.38 -8.37 2.25
C LEU A 8 3.83 -8.85 2.36
N GLY A 9 4.09 -9.71 3.36
CA GLY A 9 5.43 -10.16 3.69
C GLY A 9 6.31 -9.12 4.39
N CYS A 10 5.90 -7.85 4.50
CA CYS A 10 6.68 -6.84 5.19
C CYS A 10 6.40 -6.82 6.69
N GLY A 11 7.33 -7.35 7.47
CA GLY A 11 7.24 -7.41 8.94
C GLY A 11 7.64 -6.13 9.68
N SER A 12 7.80 -4.99 9.00
CA SER A 12 8.31 -3.75 9.61
C SER A 12 7.31 -3.12 10.58
N ARG A 13 7.78 -2.71 11.77
CA ARG A 13 6.97 -2.12 12.86
C ARG A 13 7.63 -0.88 13.42
N ALA A 14 6.86 0.19 13.67
CA ALA A 14 7.39 1.48 14.12
C ALA A 14 8.16 1.44 15.45
N GLU A 15 7.83 0.52 16.35
CA GLU A 15 8.49 0.40 17.65
C GLU A 15 9.85 -0.31 17.58
N ARG A 16 10.09 -1.08 16.51
CA ARG A 16 11.28 -1.93 16.37
C ARG A 16 12.20 -1.46 15.24
N ASP A 17 11.60 -1.13 14.11
CA ASP A 17 12.31 -0.79 12.89
C ASP A 17 12.52 0.74 12.81
N GLN A 18 13.75 1.16 12.53
CA GLN A 18 14.12 2.56 12.31
C GLN A 18 13.70 3.02 10.90
N VAL A 19 12.39 2.98 10.62
CA VAL A 19 11.80 3.34 9.33
C VAL A 19 10.62 4.28 9.49
N SER A 20 10.40 5.11 8.49
CA SER A 20 9.23 6.00 8.45
C SER A 20 8.00 5.25 7.94
N PHE A 21 6.81 5.67 8.38
CA PHE A 21 5.54 5.08 7.96
C PHE A 21 4.64 6.15 7.34
N PHE A 22 4.19 5.88 6.12
CA PHE A 22 3.37 6.81 5.33
C PHE A 22 1.94 6.29 5.22
N ARG A 23 0.97 7.17 5.38
CA ARG A 23 -0.45 6.81 5.20
C ARG A 23 -0.74 6.59 3.73
N ILE A 24 -1.71 5.73 3.44
CA ILE A 24 -2.33 5.69 2.12
C ILE A 24 -2.87 7.11 1.82
N PRO A 25 -2.60 7.68 0.62
CA PRO A 25 -3.08 8.99 0.24
C PRO A 25 -4.58 9.10 0.42
N LYS A 26 -5.06 10.23 0.95
CA LYS A 26 -6.48 10.53 1.02
C LYS A 26 -6.93 11.23 -0.26
N ILE A 27 -8.14 10.92 -0.70
CA ILE A 27 -8.81 11.71 -1.73
C ILE A 27 -9.12 13.09 -1.12
N LEU A 28 -8.66 14.13 -1.80
CA LEU A 28 -8.89 15.52 -1.46
C LEU A 28 -10.22 15.97 -2.03
N ASN A 29 -10.86 16.94 -1.36
CA ASN A 29 -12.13 17.50 -1.79
C ASN A 29 -12.15 19.02 -1.63
N PHE A 30 -11.26 19.70 -2.36
CA PHE A 30 -11.19 21.15 -2.40
C PHE A 30 -12.25 21.74 -3.34
N LYS A 31 -12.93 22.80 -2.92
CA LYS A 31 -13.97 23.49 -3.71
C LYS A 31 -13.45 24.10 -5.02
N HIS A 32 -12.22 24.63 -5.01
CA HIS A 32 -11.66 25.40 -6.13
C HIS A 32 -10.44 24.75 -6.80
N ARG A 33 -10.04 23.55 -6.36
CA ARG A 33 -8.82 22.87 -6.83
C ARG A 33 -9.14 21.46 -7.30
N LYS A 34 -9.95 21.38 -8.36
CA LYS A 34 -10.39 20.12 -8.97
C LYS A 34 -9.21 19.29 -9.48
N ASP A 35 -8.19 19.97 -10.01
CA ASP A 35 -6.90 19.38 -10.40
C ASP A 35 -6.29 18.51 -9.29
N LEU A 36 -6.26 19.03 -8.05
CA LEU A 36 -5.68 18.31 -6.93
C LEU A 36 -6.58 17.18 -6.42
N ASN A 37 -7.90 17.33 -6.55
CA ASN A 37 -8.85 16.29 -6.16
C ASN A 37 -8.68 15.08 -7.10
N GLU A 38 -8.62 15.32 -8.41
CA GLU A 38 -8.40 14.30 -9.43
C GLU A 38 -7.05 13.59 -9.22
N LEU A 39 -5.95 14.35 -9.09
CA LEU A 39 -4.62 13.79 -8.81
C LEU A 39 -4.59 12.95 -7.53
N SER A 40 -5.25 13.40 -6.46
CA SER A 40 -5.29 12.66 -5.20
C SER A 40 -6.07 11.36 -5.30
N LYS A 41 -7.13 11.35 -6.12
CA LYS A 41 -7.93 10.16 -6.41
C LYS A 41 -7.11 9.16 -7.21
N GLU A 42 -6.49 9.60 -8.29
CA GLU A 42 -5.59 8.79 -9.12
C GLU A 42 -4.47 8.20 -8.26
N ARG A 43 -3.81 9.02 -7.45
CA ARG A 43 -2.75 8.55 -6.56
C ARG A 43 -3.20 7.48 -5.58
N GLN A 44 -4.38 7.66 -4.97
CA GLN A 44 -4.92 6.65 -4.06
C GLN A 44 -5.23 5.34 -4.80
N THR A 45 -5.82 5.44 -6.00
CA THR A 45 -6.11 4.28 -6.83
C THR A 45 -4.83 3.52 -7.20
N GLU A 46 -3.79 4.20 -7.66
CA GLU A 46 -2.50 3.58 -8.00
C GLU A 46 -1.83 2.94 -6.77
N TRP A 47 -1.88 3.58 -5.59
CA TRP A 47 -1.39 2.96 -4.35
C TRP A 47 -2.14 1.66 -4.02
N LEU A 48 -3.47 1.66 -4.14
CA LEU A 48 -4.28 0.47 -3.85
C LEU A 48 -3.99 -0.66 -4.85
N GLN A 49 -3.85 -0.32 -6.13
CA GLN A 49 -3.44 -1.27 -7.17
C GLN A 49 -2.04 -1.83 -6.91
N ALA A 50 -1.11 -0.99 -6.45
CA ALA A 50 0.24 -1.43 -6.13
C ALA A 50 0.26 -2.36 -4.90
N ILE A 51 -0.59 -2.12 -3.88
CA ILE A 51 -0.60 -2.97 -2.68
C ILE A 51 -1.30 -4.32 -2.92
N ARG A 52 -2.25 -4.40 -3.85
CA ARG A 52 -2.97 -5.64 -4.24
C ARG A 52 -3.58 -6.40 -3.07
N ARG A 53 -4.25 -5.67 -2.16
CA ARG A 53 -4.96 -6.26 -1.03
C ARG A 53 -6.46 -5.97 -1.11
N ASN A 54 -7.26 -7.02 -0.96
CA ASN A 54 -8.71 -6.95 -1.04
C ASN A 54 -9.37 -6.47 0.27
N ASP A 55 -8.62 -6.42 1.38
CA ASP A 55 -9.16 -6.16 2.72
C ASP A 55 -9.10 -4.68 3.17
N PHE A 56 -8.82 -3.75 2.26
CA PHE A 56 -8.80 -2.31 2.55
C PHE A 56 -10.14 -1.63 2.28
N SER A 57 -11.03 -1.66 3.27
CA SER A 57 -12.24 -0.84 3.29
C SER A 57 -12.34 -0.04 4.60
N GLY A 58 -13.02 1.12 4.52
CA GLY A 58 -13.36 1.94 5.68
C GLY A 58 -12.18 2.33 6.57
N SER A 59 -12.27 2.00 7.86
CA SER A 59 -11.27 2.35 8.88
C SER A 59 -9.92 1.68 8.67
N LYS A 60 -9.89 0.50 8.02
CA LYS A 60 -8.64 -0.21 7.70
C LYS A 60 -7.78 0.60 6.74
N LEU A 61 -8.40 1.15 5.68
CA LEU A 61 -7.71 1.99 4.71
C LEU A 61 -7.09 3.25 5.35
N ASN A 62 -7.86 3.93 6.21
CA ASN A 62 -7.42 5.17 6.88
C ASN A 62 -6.23 4.95 7.84
N ASN A 63 -6.12 3.74 8.40
CA ASN A 63 -5.08 3.37 9.35
C ASN A 63 -3.92 2.59 8.73
N ALA A 64 -4.08 2.09 7.50
CA ALA A 64 -3.01 1.41 6.78
C ALA A 64 -1.79 2.32 6.55
N ARG A 65 -0.60 1.73 6.65
CA ARG A 65 0.69 2.42 6.47
C ARG A 65 1.62 1.61 5.60
N VAL A 66 2.39 2.29 4.77
CA VAL A 66 3.50 1.71 4.01
C VAL A 66 4.80 2.26 4.59
N CYS A 67 5.77 1.40 4.88
CA CYS A 67 7.05 1.84 5.43
C CYS A 67 8.01 2.38 4.33
N SER A 68 9.02 3.14 4.73
CA SER A 68 9.99 3.78 3.82
C SER A 68 10.73 2.81 2.91
N LYS A 69 10.86 1.53 3.27
CA LYS A 69 11.54 0.51 2.46
C LYS A 69 10.90 0.31 1.06
N HIS A 70 9.64 0.71 0.88
CA HIS A 70 8.91 0.50 -0.38
C HIS A 70 9.03 1.68 -1.36
N PHE A 71 9.90 2.65 -1.06
CA PHE A 71 10.20 3.81 -1.89
C PHE A 71 11.72 3.90 -2.10
N ILE A 72 12.15 4.27 -3.29
CA ILE A 72 13.55 4.42 -3.68
C ILE A 72 14.24 5.48 -2.81
N SER A 73 13.60 6.65 -2.65
CA SER A 73 14.10 7.75 -1.80
C SER A 73 13.72 7.60 -0.32
N GLY A 74 13.08 6.50 0.07
CA GLY A 74 12.61 6.27 1.43
C GLY A 74 11.35 7.06 1.81
N LYS A 75 10.72 7.77 0.87
CA LYS A 75 9.47 8.51 1.10
C LYS A 75 8.67 8.66 -0.20
N PRO A 76 7.35 8.84 -0.10
CA PRO A 76 6.53 9.13 -1.26
C PRO A 76 6.80 10.54 -1.82
N ALA A 77 6.75 10.67 -3.14
CA ALA A 77 6.93 11.95 -3.84
C ALA A 77 5.79 12.94 -3.55
N ALA A 78 5.95 14.20 -3.98
CA ALA A 78 4.89 15.20 -3.87
C ALA A 78 3.69 14.84 -4.75
N LEU A 79 2.47 15.28 -4.39
CA LEU A 79 1.25 14.94 -5.13
C LEU A 79 1.31 15.34 -6.62
N ARG A 80 1.94 16.48 -6.93
CA ARG A 80 2.05 16.99 -8.31
C ARG A 80 3.20 16.36 -9.11
N ASP A 81 4.08 15.61 -8.45
CA ASP A 81 5.27 15.02 -9.05
C ASP A 81 4.94 13.62 -9.57
N THR A 82 4.01 13.55 -10.54
CA THR A 82 3.39 12.29 -11.01
C THR A 82 4.35 11.39 -11.78
N LEU A 83 5.43 11.94 -12.33
CA LEU A 83 6.44 11.20 -13.09
C LEU A 83 7.53 10.59 -12.19
N ASN A 84 7.52 10.91 -10.89
CA ASN A 84 8.48 10.36 -9.96
C ASN A 84 8.14 8.89 -9.66
N PRO A 85 9.10 7.96 -9.73
CA PRO A 85 8.84 6.57 -9.39
C PRO A 85 8.28 6.40 -7.96
N ASP A 86 8.71 7.24 -7.01
CA ASP A 86 8.21 7.23 -5.63
C ASP A 86 6.83 7.90 -5.47
N TRP A 87 6.16 8.28 -6.55
CA TRP A 87 4.77 8.74 -6.47
C TRP A 87 3.86 7.64 -5.90
N ILE A 88 4.21 6.38 -6.16
CA ILE A 88 3.64 5.17 -5.56
C ILE A 88 4.71 4.29 -4.91
N PRO A 89 4.34 3.41 -3.95
CA PRO A 89 5.26 2.38 -3.49
C PRO A 89 5.50 1.38 -4.63
N ASN A 90 6.77 1.08 -4.90
CA ASN A 90 7.17 0.24 -6.04
C ASN A 90 8.28 -0.77 -5.71
N ILE A 91 8.88 -0.69 -4.52
CA ILE A 91 9.96 -1.59 -4.07
C ILE A 91 9.39 -2.69 -3.17
N ASP A 92 9.79 -3.95 -3.42
CA ASP A 92 9.50 -5.12 -2.58
C ASP A 92 8.02 -5.23 -2.15
N MET A 93 7.12 -5.13 -3.12
CA MET A 93 5.66 -5.06 -2.92
C MET A 93 5.00 -6.39 -2.50
N GLY A 94 5.79 -7.42 -2.19
CA GLY A 94 5.27 -8.68 -1.65
C GLY A 94 4.55 -9.60 -2.63
N TYR A 95 4.56 -9.31 -3.93
CA TYR A 95 3.80 -10.07 -4.94
C TYR A 95 4.15 -11.57 -5.00
N ARG A 96 5.40 -11.93 -4.69
CA ARG A 96 5.82 -13.35 -4.63
C ARG A 96 5.15 -14.07 -3.47
N TYR A 97 4.91 -13.40 -2.33
CA TYR A 97 4.21 -13.99 -1.19
C TYR A 97 2.74 -14.28 -1.52
N ASN A 98 2.09 -13.40 -2.29
CA ASN A 98 0.73 -13.62 -2.77
C ASN A 98 0.58 -14.88 -3.62
N LEU A 99 1.55 -15.15 -4.51
CA LEU A 99 1.54 -16.37 -5.33
C LEU A 99 1.62 -17.62 -4.45
N PHE A 100 2.56 -17.65 -3.50
CA PHE A 100 2.69 -18.78 -2.58
C PHE A 100 1.48 -18.95 -1.63
N GLU A 101 0.77 -17.88 -1.27
CA GLU A 101 -0.48 -17.99 -0.51
C GLU A 101 -1.61 -18.56 -1.37
N ALA A 102 -1.78 -18.07 -2.60
CA ALA A 102 -2.78 -18.61 -3.52
C ALA A 102 -2.56 -20.10 -3.82
N ASP A 103 -1.32 -20.51 -4.09
CA ASP A 103 -0.99 -21.92 -4.35
C ASP A 103 -1.35 -22.81 -3.14
N ARG A 104 -1.02 -22.35 -1.92
CA ARG A 104 -1.35 -23.07 -0.67
C ARG A 104 -2.85 -23.14 -0.41
N GLU A 105 -3.62 -22.13 -0.80
CA GLU A 105 -5.08 -22.16 -0.68
C GLU A 105 -5.71 -23.17 -1.65
N VAL A 106 -5.20 -23.25 -2.88
CA VAL A 106 -5.62 -24.25 -3.88
C VAL A 106 -5.31 -25.67 -3.39
N GLU A 107 -4.10 -25.92 -2.87
CA GLU A 107 -3.72 -27.22 -2.31
C GLU A 107 -4.65 -27.65 -1.17
N LYS A 108 -4.92 -26.74 -0.22
CA LYS A 108 -5.84 -27.01 0.90
C LYS A 108 -7.25 -27.34 0.43
N ALA A 109 -7.77 -26.59 -0.55
CA ALA A 109 -9.09 -26.82 -1.11
C ALA A 109 -9.19 -28.19 -1.79
N ASN A 110 -8.12 -28.64 -2.46
CA ASN A 110 -8.08 -29.95 -3.10
C ASN A 110 -8.00 -31.10 -2.09
N THR A 111 -7.29 -30.92 -0.97
CA THR A 111 -7.24 -31.93 0.12
C THR A 111 -8.48 -31.97 1.02
N SER A 112 -9.35 -30.95 0.97
CA SER A 112 -10.57 -30.89 1.80
C SER A 112 -11.81 -31.49 1.11
N ASN A 113 -11.67 -31.92 -0.16
CA ASN A 113 -12.71 -32.57 -0.98
C ASN A 113 -12.54 -34.10 -1.06
N ILE A 114 -11.68 -34.68 -0.21
CA ILE A 114 -11.45 -36.13 -0.04
C ILE A 114 -11.72 -36.45 1.43
#